data_AF-A0A2V8XCT0-F1
#
_entry.id   AF-A0A2V8XCT0-F1
#
_cell.length_a   1.000
_cell.length_b   1.000
_cell.length_c   1.000
_cell.angle_alpha   90.00
_cell.angle_beta   90.00
_cell.angle_gamma   90.00
#
_symmetry.space_group_name_H-M   'P 1'
#
loop_
_entity.id
_entity.type
_entity.pdbx_description
1 polymer ?
#
loop_
_entity_poly.entity_id
_entity_poly.type
_entity_poly.pdbx_seq_one_letter_code
_entity_poly.pdbx_strand_id
1 'polypeptide(L)'
;AERGVYAITSFIFGMDGDTPGVAGRTLEAIASWPPGLPVFGLLTPYPATPLYDRLNKEGRLIAPEHWLDIRPFRMAFTPRNINVEEAEAEMKAAWSRSYDPQAIATALQKIAHRPFQERAVMLFARLAFRGIYFPQMRRRDWVRLLVANRKNLLRLLAEARVEYRRQRL
;
A
#
# COMPACT_ATOMS: atom_id res chain seq x y z
N ALA A 1 2.64 5.54 16.91
CA ALA A 1 3.18 4.21 17.28
C ALA A 1 3.55 4.10 18.76
N GLU A 2 3.68 5.19 19.53
CA GLU A 2 4.06 5.15 20.95
C GLU A 2 3.16 4.25 21.83
N ARG A 3 1.87 4.16 21.49
CA ARG A 3 0.89 3.33 22.20
C ARG A 3 0.69 1.93 21.60
N GLY A 4 1.56 1.48 20.68
CA GLY A 4 1.41 0.20 19.99
C GLY A 4 0.22 0.14 19.02
N VAL A 5 -0.39 1.28 18.70
CA VAL A 5 -1.48 1.39 17.71
C VAL A 5 -0.91 1.75 16.34
N TYR A 6 -1.31 0.97 15.33
CA TYR A 6 -0.89 1.10 13.94
C TYR A 6 -2.11 1.25 13.04
N ALA A 7 -1.99 2.11 12.02
CA ALA A 7 -3.09 2.40 11.11
C ALA A 7 -2.95 1.65 9.78
N ILE A 8 -4.07 1.20 9.23
CA ILE A 8 -4.22 0.86 7.82
C ILE A 8 -4.82 2.10 7.16
N THR A 9 -3.99 2.95 6.56
CA THR A 9 -4.48 4.19 5.95
C THR A 9 -4.87 3.94 4.50
N SER A 10 -6.11 4.25 4.15
CA SER A 10 -6.59 4.15 2.77
C SER A 10 -6.42 5.47 2.03
N PHE A 11 -5.90 5.40 0.80
CA PHE A 11 -5.78 6.51 -0.13
C PHE A 11 -6.53 6.18 -1.41
N ILE A 12 -7.21 7.19 -1.97
CA ILE A 12 -7.92 7.09 -3.24
C ILE A 12 -7.26 8.04 -4.22
N PHE A 13 -6.91 7.56 -5.41
CA PHE A 13 -6.41 8.37 -6.53
C PHE A 13 -7.42 8.38 -7.68
N GLY A 14 -7.19 9.28 -8.64
CA GLY A 14 -8.05 9.46 -9.82
C GLY A 14 -9.22 10.40 -9.54
N MET A 15 -9.12 11.25 -8.52
CA MET A 15 -10.08 12.34 -8.29
C MET A 15 -9.88 13.47 -9.32
N ASP A 16 -10.91 14.30 -9.54
CA ASP A 16 -10.82 15.44 -10.48
C ASP A 16 -9.70 16.43 -10.11
N GLY A 17 -9.32 16.52 -8.83
CA GLY A 17 -8.22 17.36 -8.34
C GLY A 17 -6.83 16.72 -8.44
N ASP A 18 -6.74 15.42 -8.74
CA ASP A 18 -5.46 14.73 -8.84
C ASP A 18 -4.75 15.08 -10.14
N THR A 19 -3.44 15.25 -10.06
CA THR A 19 -2.54 15.50 -11.20
C THR A 19 -1.42 14.47 -11.19
N PRO A 20 -0.72 14.25 -12.32
CA PRO A 20 0.49 13.42 -12.35
C PRO A 20 1.45 13.72 -11.20
N GLY A 21 2.04 12.68 -10.64
CA GLY A 21 2.87 12.72 -9.42
C GLY A 21 2.10 12.69 -8.10
N VAL A 22 0.77 12.48 -8.11
CA VAL A 22 -0.05 12.44 -6.88
C VAL A 22 0.42 11.34 -5.91
N ALA A 23 0.85 10.17 -6.40
CA ALA A 23 1.38 9.13 -5.54
C ALA A 23 2.69 9.58 -4.91
N GLY A 24 3.56 10.25 -5.66
CA GLY A 24 4.81 10.81 -5.15
C GLY A 24 4.57 11.73 -3.95
N ARG A 25 3.72 12.75 -4.13
CA ARG A 25 3.37 13.71 -3.08
C ARG A 25 2.72 13.05 -1.87
N THR A 26 1.85 12.07 -2.12
CA THR A 26 1.20 11.29 -1.05
C THR A 26 2.23 10.50 -0.24
N LEU A 27 3.16 9.81 -0.92
CA LEU A 27 4.20 9.04 -0.27
C LEU A 27 5.18 9.90 0.51
N GLU A 28 5.51 11.10 0.00
CA GLU A 28 6.32 12.08 0.71
C GLU A 28 5.63 12.56 2.00
N ALA A 29 4.34 12.86 1.95
CA ALA A 29 3.59 13.27 3.13
C ALA A 29 3.61 12.18 4.22
N ILE A 30 3.27 10.93 3.85
CA ILE A 30 3.23 9.82 4.82
C ILE A 30 4.61 9.33 5.25
N ALA A 31 5.68 9.72 4.56
CA ALA A 31 7.05 9.37 4.94
C ALA A 31 7.43 9.96 6.31
N SER A 32 6.75 11.01 6.78
CA SER A 32 6.93 11.57 8.13
C SER A 32 6.15 10.80 9.21
N TRP A 33 5.14 10.02 8.84
CA TRP A 33 4.22 9.40 9.79
C TRP A 33 4.83 8.16 10.47
N PRO A 34 4.26 7.74 11.62
CA PRO A 34 4.53 6.40 12.15
C PRO A 34 4.27 5.32 11.10
N PRO A 35 4.99 4.20 11.12
CA PRO A 35 4.79 3.14 10.13
C PRO A 35 3.37 2.57 10.26
N GLY A 36 2.64 2.57 9.14
CA GLY A 36 1.33 1.94 9.01
C GLY A 36 1.29 1.03 7.78
N LEU A 37 0.12 0.54 7.42
CA LEU A 37 -0.10 -0.34 6.26
C LEU A 37 -0.93 0.43 5.23
N PRO A 38 -0.32 1.33 4.44
CA PRO A 38 -1.08 2.15 3.51
C PRO A 38 -1.65 1.28 2.38
N VAL A 39 -2.91 1.51 2.02
CA VAL A 39 -3.59 0.86 0.90
C VAL A 39 -4.02 1.92 -0.10
N PHE A 40 -3.94 1.59 -1.39
CA PHE A 40 -4.21 2.53 -2.47
C PHE A 40 -5.28 1.97 -3.39
N GLY A 41 -6.30 2.77 -3.66
CA GLY A 41 -7.37 2.46 -4.60
C GLY A 41 -7.56 3.58 -5.61
N LEU A 42 -8.40 3.30 -6.59
CA LEU A 42 -8.88 4.29 -7.56
C LEU A 42 -10.31 4.69 -7.19
N LEU A 43 -10.69 5.92 -7.50
CA LEU A 43 -12.05 6.38 -7.27
C LEU A 43 -13.02 5.60 -8.16
N THR A 44 -13.96 4.91 -7.52
CA THR A 44 -15.01 4.16 -8.20
C THR A 44 -16.37 4.85 -7.97
N PRO A 45 -16.99 5.44 -8.99
CA PRO A 45 -18.31 6.05 -8.87
C PRO A 45 -19.39 4.97 -8.88
N TYR A 46 -19.89 4.56 -7.71
CA TYR A 46 -20.97 3.57 -7.62
C TYR A 46 -22.33 4.14 -8.06
N PRO A 47 -23.23 3.30 -8.60
CA PRO A 47 -24.57 3.73 -9.00
C PRO A 47 -25.33 4.31 -7.80
N ALA A 48 -26.29 5.19 -8.08
CA ALA A 48 -27.05 5.94 -7.08
C ALA A 48 -26.19 6.86 -6.17
N THR A 49 -24.99 7.23 -6.60
CA THR A 49 -24.19 8.29 -5.96
C THR A 49 -24.25 9.59 -6.77
N PRO A 50 -24.22 10.77 -6.15
CA PRO A 50 -24.17 12.04 -6.88
C PRO A 50 -22.97 12.15 -7.83
N LEU A 51 -21.85 11.50 -7.47
CA LEU A 51 -20.67 11.44 -8.32
C LEU A 51 -20.96 10.67 -9.62
N TYR A 52 -21.62 9.52 -9.54
CA TYR A 52 -22.00 8.74 -10.72
C TYR A 52 -22.93 9.52 -11.63
N ASP A 53 -24.00 10.11 -11.09
CA ASP A 53 -24.96 10.89 -11.87
C ASP A 53 -24.30 12.07 -12.58
N ARG A 54 -23.38 12.75 -11.89
CA ARG A 54 -22.59 13.84 -12.47
C ARG A 54 -21.70 13.34 -13.61
N LEU A 55 -20.90 12.30 -13.38
CA LEU A 55 -19.99 11.76 -14.39
C LEU A 55 -20.73 11.18 -15.59
N ASN A 56 -21.92 10.60 -15.39
CA ASN A 56 -22.79 10.12 -16.45
C ASN A 56 -23.30 11.27 -17.31
N LYS A 57 -23.81 12.35 -16.69
CA LYS A 57 -24.23 13.57 -17.39
C LYS A 57 -23.09 14.26 -18.13
N GLU A 58 -21.88 14.24 -17.56
CA GLU A 58 -20.66 14.78 -18.18
C GLU A 58 -20.11 13.88 -19.30
N GLY A 59 -20.66 12.66 -19.52
CA GLY A 59 -20.18 11.73 -20.54
C GLY A 59 -18.78 11.15 -20.24
N ARG A 60 -18.38 11.12 -18.96
CA ARG A 60 -17.03 10.74 -18.53
C ARG A 60 -16.91 9.32 -17.97
N LEU A 61 -18.02 8.59 -17.84
CA LEU A 61 -18.01 7.17 -17.45
C LEU A 61 -17.47 6.31 -18.60
N ILE A 62 -16.41 5.57 -18.35
CA ILE A 62 -15.78 4.65 -19.32
C ILE A 62 -16.37 3.25 -19.20
N ALA A 63 -16.77 2.87 -17.98
CA ALA A 63 -17.41 1.59 -17.69
C ALA A 63 -18.69 1.86 -16.89
N PRO A 64 -19.80 2.26 -17.54
CA PRO A 64 -21.03 2.61 -16.83
C PRO A 64 -21.56 1.49 -15.95
N GLU A 65 -21.35 0.22 -16.29
CA GLU A 65 -21.81 -0.94 -15.51
C GLU A 65 -20.66 -1.69 -14.80
N HIS A 66 -19.62 -0.95 -14.38
CA HIS A 66 -18.40 -1.53 -13.74
C HIS A 66 -18.67 -2.41 -12.51
N TRP A 67 -19.85 -2.33 -11.89
CA TRP A 67 -20.22 -3.20 -10.77
C TRP A 67 -20.64 -4.63 -11.21
N LEU A 68 -21.01 -4.81 -12.49
CA LEU A 68 -21.30 -6.14 -13.06
C LEU A 68 -20.01 -6.85 -13.50
N ASP A 69 -18.98 -6.09 -13.88
CA ASP A 69 -17.65 -6.57 -14.23
C ASP A 69 -16.59 -5.93 -13.33
N ILE A 70 -16.42 -6.52 -12.13
CA ILE A 70 -15.49 -6.02 -11.13
C ILE A 70 -14.06 -6.21 -11.64
N ARG A 71 -13.49 -5.13 -12.17
CA ARG A 71 -12.10 -5.05 -12.59
C ARG A 71 -11.28 -4.35 -11.49
N PRO A 72 -10.59 -5.09 -10.61
CA PRO A 72 -9.81 -4.47 -9.55
C PRO A 72 -8.74 -3.57 -10.16
N PHE A 73 -8.53 -2.41 -9.52
CA PHE A 73 -7.45 -1.50 -9.88
C PHE A 73 -7.56 -0.89 -11.30
N ARG A 74 -8.79 -0.77 -11.83
CA ARG A 74 -9.08 -0.09 -13.09
C ARG A 74 -9.95 1.13 -12.86
N MET A 75 -9.70 2.21 -13.59
CA MET A 75 -10.59 3.37 -13.58
C MET A 75 -11.92 3.04 -14.24
N ALA A 76 -13.02 3.58 -13.69
CA ALA A 76 -14.35 3.48 -14.28
C ALA A 76 -14.79 4.76 -15.02
N PHE A 77 -13.99 5.82 -14.94
CA PHE A 77 -14.27 7.13 -15.55
C PHE A 77 -12.95 7.87 -15.87
N THR A 78 -13.01 8.90 -16.71
CA THR A 78 -11.84 9.73 -17.08
C THR A 78 -11.73 10.93 -16.14
N PRO A 79 -10.70 11.07 -15.28
CA PRO A 79 -10.47 12.26 -14.44
C PRO A 79 -10.13 13.52 -15.27
N ARG A 80 -10.19 14.71 -14.66
CA ARG A 80 -9.97 15.98 -15.42
C ARG A 80 -8.50 16.27 -15.68
N ASN A 81 -7.66 16.06 -14.67
CA ASN A 81 -6.29 16.57 -14.65
C ASN A 81 -5.21 15.47 -14.69
N ILE A 82 -5.63 14.21 -14.80
CA ILE A 82 -4.78 13.03 -14.96
C ILE A 82 -5.52 12.03 -15.85
N ASN A 83 -4.85 11.41 -16.79
CA ASN A 83 -5.50 10.40 -17.63
C ASN A 83 -5.64 9.06 -16.89
N VAL A 84 -6.39 8.13 -17.48
CA VAL A 84 -6.72 6.84 -16.86
C VAL A 84 -5.46 6.02 -16.61
N GLU A 85 -4.60 5.91 -17.60
CA GLU A 85 -3.38 5.12 -17.57
C GLU A 85 -2.40 5.67 -16.52
N GLU A 86 -2.28 6.99 -16.43
CA GLU A 86 -1.49 7.69 -15.42
C GLU A 86 -2.05 7.44 -14.02
N ALA A 87 -3.36 7.57 -13.79
CA ALA A 87 -3.96 7.33 -12.48
C ALA A 87 -3.74 5.88 -12.01
N GLU A 88 -3.92 4.90 -12.91
CA GLU A 88 -3.63 3.49 -12.64
C GLU A 88 -2.13 3.26 -12.34
N ALA A 89 -1.24 3.94 -13.07
CA ALA A 89 0.20 3.87 -12.86
C ALA A 89 0.64 4.50 -11.53
N GLU A 90 0.05 5.64 -11.14
CA GLU A 90 0.29 6.29 -9.84
C GLU A 90 -0.10 5.36 -8.69
N MET A 91 -1.29 4.76 -8.75
CA MET A 91 -1.72 3.79 -7.74
C MET A 91 -0.78 2.57 -7.69
N LYS A 92 -0.36 2.03 -8.85
CA LYS A 92 0.62 0.94 -8.92
C LYS A 92 1.98 1.33 -8.31
N ALA A 93 2.45 2.54 -8.60
CA ALA A 93 3.70 3.08 -8.06
C ALA A 93 3.63 3.22 -6.53
N ALA A 94 2.48 3.67 -6.01
CA ALA A 94 2.25 3.81 -4.58
C ALA A 94 2.33 2.46 -3.84
N TRP A 95 1.67 1.43 -4.36
CA TRP A 95 1.78 0.05 -3.86
C TRP A 95 3.22 -0.46 -3.94
N SER A 96 3.90 -0.27 -5.08
CA SER A 96 5.27 -0.75 -5.29
C SER A 96 6.24 -0.16 -4.26
N ARG A 97 6.23 1.17 -4.12
CA ARG A 97 7.13 1.93 -3.23
C ARG A 97 6.80 1.73 -1.75
N SER A 98 5.53 1.54 -1.39
CA SER A 98 5.17 1.34 0.02
C SER A 98 5.61 -0.02 0.57
N TYR A 99 5.77 -1.01 -0.30
CA TYR A 99 6.06 -2.40 0.08
C TYR A 99 7.32 -2.96 -0.56
N ASP A 100 8.26 -2.10 -0.95
CA ASP A 100 9.61 -2.52 -1.32
C ASP A 100 10.49 -2.79 -0.07
N PRO A 101 11.60 -3.53 -0.20
CA PRO A 101 12.45 -3.89 0.93
C PRO A 101 13.03 -2.69 1.71
N GLN A 102 13.31 -1.57 1.04
CA GLN A 102 13.85 -0.35 1.64
C GLN A 102 12.77 0.40 2.43
N ALA A 103 11.56 0.47 1.89
CA ALA A 103 10.41 1.03 2.60
C ALA A 103 10.08 0.20 3.87
N ILE A 104 10.16 -1.13 3.78
CA ILE A 104 10.02 -2.03 4.93
C ILE A 104 11.12 -1.77 5.96
N ALA A 105 12.38 -1.64 5.54
CA ALA A 105 13.50 -1.35 6.43
C ALA A 105 13.30 -0.02 7.17
N THR A 106 12.89 1.02 6.44
CA THR A 106 12.61 2.36 6.98
C THR A 106 11.46 2.31 7.98
N ALA A 107 10.40 1.56 7.68
CA ALA A 107 9.28 1.36 8.59
C ALA A 107 9.71 0.69 9.89
N LEU A 108 10.54 -0.36 9.83
CA LEU A 108 11.08 -1.04 11.01
C LEU A 108 12.01 -0.15 11.82
N GLN A 109 12.82 0.69 11.16
CA GLN A 109 13.71 1.63 11.83
C GLN A 109 12.93 2.65 12.69
N LYS A 110 11.81 3.18 12.19
CA LYS A 110 10.96 4.13 12.92
C LYS A 110 10.41 3.56 14.24
N ILE A 111 10.28 2.24 14.33
CA ILE A 111 9.80 1.55 15.53
C ILE A 111 10.91 0.71 16.18
N ALA A 112 12.19 0.98 15.93
CA ALA A 112 13.29 0.19 16.49
C ALA A 112 13.31 0.16 18.03
N HIS A 113 12.76 1.20 18.67
CA HIS A 113 12.60 1.30 20.13
C HIS A 113 11.42 0.49 20.69
N ARG A 114 10.56 -0.07 19.83
CA ARG A 114 9.38 -0.84 20.22
C ARG A 114 9.72 -2.30 20.53
N PRO A 115 8.89 -3.01 21.32
CA PRO A 115 9.07 -4.43 21.59
C PRO A 115 9.30 -5.26 20.33
N PHE A 116 10.11 -6.31 20.45
CA PHE A 116 10.44 -7.19 19.33
C PHE A 116 9.20 -7.74 18.61
N GLN A 117 8.16 -8.11 19.38
CA GLN A 117 6.92 -8.68 18.86
C GLN A 117 6.21 -7.70 17.90
N GLU A 118 6.12 -6.42 18.26
CA GLU A 118 5.51 -5.39 17.41
C GLU A 118 6.27 -5.22 16.09
N ARG A 119 7.60 -5.24 16.15
CA ARG A 119 8.46 -5.12 14.96
C ARG A 119 8.36 -6.35 14.06
N ALA A 120 8.29 -7.55 14.64
CA ALA A 120 8.07 -8.79 13.91
C ALA A 120 6.70 -8.79 13.21
N VAL A 121 5.63 -8.44 13.93
CA VAL A 121 4.28 -8.30 13.36
C VAL A 121 4.26 -7.30 12.21
N MET A 122 4.90 -6.13 12.37
CA MET A 122 4.99 -5.13 11.30
C MET A 122 5.71 -5.67 10.07
N LEU A 123 6.83 -6.39 10.22
CA LEU A 123 7.53 -7.00 9.08
C LEU A 123 6.61 -7.96 8.33
N PHE A 124 6.03 -8.93 9.01
CA PHE A 124 5.19 -9.95 8.38
C PHE A 124 3.91 -9.36 7.78
N ALA A 125 3.29 -8.39 8.45
CA ALA A 125 2.13 -7.67 7.92
C ALA A 125 2.47 -6.95 6.61
N ARG A 126 3.61 -6.25 6.53
CA ARG A 126 4.02 -5.59 5.27
C ARG A 126 4.33 -6.58 4.15
N LEU A 127 4.92 -7.73 4.45
CA LEU A 127 5.14 -8.79 3.46
C LEU A 127 3.81 -9.35 2.93
N ALA A 128 2.83 -9.58 3.83
CA ALA A 128 1.50 -10.05 3.47
C ALA A 128 0.71 -9.00 2.66
N PHE A 129 0.73 -7.72 3.06
CA PHE A 129 0.03 -6.64 2.35
C PHE A 129 0.57 -6.41 0.94
N ARG A 130 1.87 -6.63 0.72
CA ARG A 130 2.43 -6.64 -0.64
C ARG A 130 1.71 -7.64 -1.54
N GLY A 131 1.27 -8.77 -0.98
CA GLY A 131 0.55 -9.84 -1.68
C GLY A 131 -0.84 -9.45 -2.18
N ILE A 132 -1.46 -8.41 -1.59
CA ILE A 132 -2.78 -7.90 -2.01
C ILE A 132 -2.71 -7.35 -3.44
N TYR A 133 -1.67 -6.56 -3.73
CA TYR A 133 -1.51 -5.93 -5.05
C TYR A 133 -0.58 -6.69 -5.99
N PHE A 134 0.47 -7.32 -5.48
CA PHE A 134 1.38 -8.15 -6.27
C PHE A 134 1.13 -9.61 -5.91
N PRO A 135 0.31 -10.35 -6.68
CA PRO A 135 -0.05 -11.72 -6.36
C PRO A 135 1.20 -12.58 -6.13
N GLN A 136 1.31 -13.15 -4.92
CA GLN A 136 2.41 -14.00 -4.49
C GLN A 136 1.89 -15.43 -4.32
N MET A 137 1.47 -16.06 -5.41
CA MET A 137 0.84 -17.39 -5.33
C MET A 137 1.80 -18.53 -5.64
N ARG A 138 2.91 -18.26 -6.36
CA ARG A 138 3.86 -19.32 -6.76
C ARG A 138 5.06 -19.37 -5.81
N ARG A 139 5.63 -20.56 -5.62
CA ARG A 139 6.84 -20.75 -4.78
C ARG A 139 7.99 -19.80 -5.17
N ARG A 140 8.18 -19.55 -6.46
CA ARG A 140 9.18 -18.60 -6.97
C ARG A 140 8.97 -17.15 -6.51
N ASP A 141 7.72 -16.72 -6.36
CA ASP A 141 7.38 -15.35 -5.96
C ASP A 141 7.73 -15.16 -4.48
N TRP A 142 7.45 -16.18 -3.66
CA TRP A 142 7.87 -16.26 -2.26
C TRP A 142 9.40 -16.29 -2.11
N VAL A 143 10.11 -17.12 -2.89
CA VAL A 143 11.58 -17.15 -2.88
C VAL A 143 12.14 -15.77 -3.23
N ARG A 144 11.64 -15.13 -4.30
CA ARG A 144 12.06 -13.78 -4.69
C ARG A 144 11.80 -12.77 -3.59
N LEU A 145 10.63 -12.82 -2.93
CA LEU A 145 10.27 -11.95 -1.82
C LEU A 145 11.23 -12.10 -0.64
N LEU A 146 11.51 -13.34 -0.23
CA LEU A 146 12.42 -13.66 0.87
C LEU A 146 13.85 -13.19 0.55
N VAL A 147 14.33 -13.43 -0.67
CA VAL A 147 15.64 -12.98 -1.13
C VAL A 147 15.73 -11.46 -1.17
N ALA A 148 14.68 -10.77 -1.63
CA ALA A 148 14.61 -9.32 -1.66
C ALA A 148 14.62 -8.72 -0.24
N ASN A 149 13.99 -9.39 0.73
CA ASN A 149 13.90 -8.95 2.13
C ASN A 149 14.94 -9.60 3.06
N ARG A 150 15.94 -10.30 2.52
CA ARG A 150 16.93 -11.06 3.31
C ARG A 150 17.61 -10.24 4.40
N LYS A 151 17.92 -8.97 4.13
CA LYS A 151 18.55 -8.07 5.11
C LYS A 151 17.60 -7.79 6.29
N ASN A 152 16.33 -7.49 6.01
CA ASN A 152 15.31 -7.25 7.03
C ASN A 152 15.07 -8.52 7.88
N LEU A 153 15.01 -9.68 7.23
CA LEU A 153 14.82 -10.98 7.89
C LEU A 153 16.02 -11.36 8.76
N LEU A 154 17.24 -11.26 8.25
CA LEU A 154 18.46 -11.57 9.01
C LEU A 154 18.61 -10.66 10.23
N ARG A 155 18.30 -9.36 10.08
CA ARG A 155 18.28 -8.41 11.20
C ARG A 155 17.28 -8.84 12.26
N LEU A 156 16.04 -9.17 11.87
CA LEU A 156 15.02 -9.60 12.82
C LEU A 156 15.41 -10.92 13.51
N LEU A 157 16.03 -11.87 12.80
CA LEU A 157 16.52 -13.12 13.38
C LEU A 157 17.65 -12.90 14.40
N ALA A 158 18.56 -11.97 14.13
CA ALA A 158 19.62 -11.61 15.07
C ALA A 158 19.01 -11.01 16.36
N GLU A 159 18.04 -10.12 16.22
CA GLU A 159 17.31 -9.52 17.34
C GLU A 159 16.50 -10.58 18.12
N ALA A 160 15.88 -11.54 17.43
CA ALA A 160 15.16 -12.65 18.06
C ALA A 160 16.07 -13.51 18.95
N ARG A 161 17.30 -13.78 18.50
CA ARG A 161 18.30 -14.53 19.28
C ARG A 161 18.71 -13.77 20.54
N VAL A 162 18.86 -12.45 20.46
CA VAL A 162 19.19 -11.61 21.62
C VAL A 162 18.05 -11.63 22.63
N GLU A 163 16.81 -11.47 22.17
CA GLU A 163 15.62 -11.49 23.03
C GLU A 163 15.42 -12.85 23.70
N TYR A 164 15.60 -13.95 22.97
CA TYR A 164 15.53 -15.31 23.51
C TYR A 164 16.56 -15.56 24.62
N ARG A 165 17.78 -15.02 24.47
CA ARG A 165 18.81 -15.12 25.51
C ARG A 165 18.45 -14.31 26.76
N ARG A 166 17.83 -13.14 26.60
CA ARG A 166 17.39 -12.30 27.74
C ARG A 166 16.31 -12.96 28.57
N GLN A 167 15.38 -13.68 27.95
CA GLN A 167 14.28 -14.36 28.67
C GLN A 167 14.71 -15.64 29.41
N ARG A 168 15.92 -16.13 29.14
CA ARG A 168 16.50 -17.32 29.78
C ARG A 168 17.44 -16.99 30.95
N LEU A 169 17.83 -15.73 31.11
CA LEU A 169 18.62 -15.21 32.23
C LEU A 169 17.69 -14.60 33.27
#